data_AF-U1QM42-F1
#
_entry.id   AF-U1QM42-F1
#
_cell.length_a   1.000
_cell.length_b   1.000
_cell.length_c   1.000
_cell.angle_alpha   90.00
_cell.angle_beta   90.00
_cell.angle_gamma   90.00
#
_symmetry.space_group_name_H-M   'P 1'
#
loop_
_entity.id
_entity.type
_entity.pdbx_description
1 polymer ?
#
loop_
_entity_poly.entity_id
_entity_poly.type
_entity_poly.pdbx_seq_one_letter_code
_entity_poly.pdbx_strand_id
1 'polypeptide(L)'
;SETVQVVAYATAPCALAWLPFPMVRTACVLYGVALLIGGIRVVHATTLLRATVAAALPATLVFGVAYGGLWAGETATVLAG
;
A
#
# COMPACT_ATOMS: atom_id res chain seq x y z
N SER A 1 -4.47 15.38 12.55
CA SER A 1 -5.29 15.09 11.36
C SER A 1 -5.40 13.59 11.21
N GLU A 2 -6.61 13.02 11.15
CA GLU A 2 -6.80 11.56 11.03
C GLU A 2 -6.25 11.00 9.71
N THR A 3 -6.33 11.74 8.60
CA THR A 3 -5.72 11.32 7.32
C THR A 3 -4.21 11.21 7.41
N VAL A 4 -3.54 12.07 8.19
CA VAL A 4 -2.09 11.96 8.43
C VAL A 4 -1.76 10.68 9.21
N GLN A 5 -2.61 10.31 10.19
CA GLN A 5 -2.43 9.05 10.92
C GLN A 5 -2.59 7.85 10.00
N VAL A 6 -3.59 7.85 9.11
CA VAL A 6 -3.78 6.79 8.11
C VAL A 6 -2.52 6.61 7.27
N VAL A 7 -1.91 7.70 6.79
CA VAL A 7 -0.66 7.63 6.00
C VAL A 7 0.49 7.06 6.84
N ALA A 8 0.66 7.52 8.08
CA ALA A 8 1.71 7.04 8.97
C ALA A 8 1.56 5.54 9.30
N TYR A 9 0.34 5.07 9.58
CA TYR A 9 0.08 3.66 9.82
C TYR A 9 0.21 2.81 8.57
N ALA A 10 -0.19 3.32 7.40
CA ALA A 10 -0.07 2.62 6.13
C ALA A 10 1.39 2.40 5.72
N THR A 11 2.30 3.34 6.05
CA THR A 11 3.73 3.21 5.75
C THR A 11 4.55 2.51 6.85
N ALA A 12 3.96 2.23 8.02
CA ALA A 12 4.65 1.64 9.16
C ALA A 12 5.44 0.36 8.84
N PRO A 13 4.89 -0.66 8.13
CA PRO A 13 5.66 -1.86 7.79
C PRO A 13 6.61 -1.66 6.61
N CYS A 14 6.51 -0.56 5.85
CA CYS A 14 7.30 -0.33 4.66
C CYS A 14 8.80 -0.12 4.94
N ALA A 15 9.21 0.04 6.20
CA ALA A 15 10.61 -0.12 6.60
C ALA A 15 11.18 -1.48 6.18
N LEU A 16 10.35 -2.54 6.22
CA LEU A 16 10.72 -3.91 5.84
C LEU A 16 10.76 -4.11 4.32
N ALA A 17 10.14 -3.22 3.53
CA ALA A 17 10.11 -3.33 2.07
C ALA A 17 11.50 -3.22 1.42
N TRP A 18 12.48 -2.65 2.13
CA TRP A 18 13.86 -2.54 1.66
C TRP A 18 14.69 -3.81 1.84
N LEU A 19 14.17 -4.81 2.54
CA LEU A 19 14.82 -6.12 2.63
C LEU A 19 14.80 -6.83 1.27
N PRO A 20 15.79 -7.71 0.98
CA PRO A 20 15.88 -8.45 -0.29
C PRO A 20 14.90 -9.64 -0.35
N PHE A 21 13.73 -9.52 0.26
CA PHE A 21 12.69 -10.57 0.28
C PHE A 21 11.45 -10.06 -0.47
N PRO A 22 11.21 -10.53 -1.72
CA PRO A 22 10.12 -10.02 -2.54
C PRO A 22 8.76 -10.24 -1.89
N MET A 23 8.57 -11.38 -1.21
CA MET A 23 7.32 -11.68 -0.47
C MET A 23 7.06 -10.74 0.70
N VAL A 24 8.12 -10.28 1.40
CA VAL A 24 7.98 -9.30 2.48
C VAL A 24 7.58 -7.95 1.92
N ARG A 25 8.22 -7.53 0.82
CA ARG A 25 7.88 -6.29 0.13
C ARG A 25 6.45 -6.29 -0.38
N THR A 26 6.00 -7.36 -1.04
CA THR A 26 4.60 -7.46 -1.52
C THR A 26 3.62 -7.39 -0.36
N ALA A 27 3.86 -8.11 0.75
CA ALA A 27 3.00 -8.04 1.92
C ALA A 27 2.91 -6.62 2.51
N CYS A 28 4.04 -5.90 2.63
CA CYS A 28 4.08 -4.53 3.13
C CYS A 28 3.30 -3.57 2.23
N VAL A 29 3.47 -3.69 0.92
CA VAL A 29 2.77 -2.84 -0.06
C VAL A 29 1.27 -3.11 -0.05
N LEU A 30 0.85 -4.38 -0.04
CA LEU A 30 -0.58 -4.73 0.03
C LEU A 30 -1.22 -4.21 1.30
N TYR A 31 -0.54 -4.34 2.44
CA TYR A 31 -0.98 -3.77 3.71
C TYR A 31 -1.16 -2.25 3.59
N GLY A 32 -0.15 -1.53 3.09
CA GLY A 32 -0.19 -0.07 2.99
C GLY A 32 -1.32 0.42 2.08
N VAL A 33 -1.53 -0.23 0.93
CA VAL A 33 -2.63 0.07 0.01
C VAL A 33 -3.99 -0.17 0.67
N ALA A 34 -4.17 -1.32 1.33
CA ALA A 34 -5.42 -1.67 1.99
C ALA A 34 -5.76 -0.68 3.12
N LEU A 35 -4.78 -0.31 3.95
CA LEU A 35 -4.97 0.64 5.03
C LEU A 35 -5.23 2.06 4.54
N LEU A 36 -4.57 2.50 3.46
CA LEU A 36 -4.83 3.81 2.88
C LEU A 36 -6.29 3.92 2.38
N ILE A 37 -6.76 2.92 1.64
CA ILE A 37 -8.14 2.87 1.12
C ILE A 37 -9.13 2.79 2.28
N GLY A 38 -8.90 1.87 3.24
CA GLY A 38 -9.76 1.70 4.41
C GLY A 38 -9.82 2.95 5.28
N GLY A 39 -8.68 3.60 5.51
CA GLY A 39 -8.58 4.83 6.27
C GLY A 39 -9.30 6.00 5.61
N ILE A 40 -9.14 6.20 4.30
CA ILE A 40 -9.91 7.23 3.56
C ILE A 40 -11.41 6.96 3.65
N ARG A 41 -11.82 5.70 3.49
CA ARG A 41 -13.24 5.31 3.59
C ARG A 41 -13.81 5.64 4.97
N VAL A 42 -13.08 5.31 6.05
CA VAL A 42 -13.52 5.52 7.44
C VAL A 42 -13.52 7.01 7.82
N VAL A 43 -12.40 7.70 7.63
CA VAL A 43 -12.22 9.11 8.04
C VAL A 43 -13.18 10.04 7.30
N HIS A 44 -13.51 9.74 6.04
CA HIS A 44 -14.40 10.57 5.23
C HIS A 44 -15.82 10.01 5.08
N ALA A 45 -16.16 8.90 5.75
CA ALA A 45 -17.46 8.24 5.67
C ALA A 45 -17.95 8.04 4.22
N THR A 46 -17.06 7.56 3.34
CA THR A 46 -17.37 7.39 1.90
C THR A 46 -17.57 5.93 1.51
N THR A 47 -17.96 5.69 0.26
CA THR A 47 -18.02 4.34 -0.29
C THR A 47 -16.63 3.82 -0.64
N LEU A 48 -16.48 2.50 -0.68
CA LEU A 48 -15.21 1.87 -1.05
C LEU A 48 -14.73 2.34 -2.43
N LEU A 49 -15.63 2.46 -3.41
CA LEU A 49 -15.30 2.94 -4.75
C LEU A 49 -14.73 4.36 -4.75
N ARG A 50 -15.31 5.27 -3.95
CA ARG A 50 -14.80 6.65 -3.87
C ARG A 50 -13.44 6.69 -3.17
N ALA A 51 -13.28 5.88 -2.12
CA ALA A 51 -12.01 5.77 -1.40
C ALA A 51 -10.90 5.16 -2.27
N THR A 52 -11.19 4.13 -3.07
CA THR A 52 -10.21 3.53 -3.99
C THR A 52 -9.78 4.51 -5.08
N VAL A 53 -10.72 5.25 -5.68
CA VAL A 53 -10.42 6.28 -6.68
C VAL A 53 -9.56 7.39 -6.06
N ALA A 54 -9.92 7.88 -4.87
CA ALA A 54 -9.15 8.89 -4.17
C ALA A 54 -7.74 8.40 -3.78
N ALA A 55 -7.61 7.14 -3.40
CA ALA A 55 -6.34 6.52 -3.03
C ALA A 55 -5.48 6.11 -4.23
N ALA A 56 -6.02 6.05 -5.45
CA ALA A 56 -5.35 5.43 -6.60
C ALA A 56 -3.97 6.04 -6.89
N LEU A 57 -3.90 7.36 -7.05
CA LEU A 57 -2.64 8.07 -7.28
C LEU A 57 -1.64 7.95 -6.12
N PRO A 58 -1.99 8.25 -4.85
CA PRO A 58 -1.03 8.11 -3.77
C PRO A 58 -0.61 6.64 -3.55
N ALA A 59 -1.51 5.67 -3.73
CA ALA A 59 -1.18 4.26 -3.60
C ALA A 59 -0.17 3.79 -4.64
N THR A 60 -0.35 4.18 -5.91
CA THR A 60 0.58 3.81 -6.99
C THR A 60 1.93 4.48 -6.83
N LEU A 61 1.98 5.77 -6.52
CA LEU A 61 3.25 6.49 -6.36
C LEU A 61 4.03 6.02 -5.13
N VAL A 62 3.37 5.87 -3.97
CA VAL A 62 4.05 5.52 -2.71
C VAL A 62 4.35 4.02 -2.66
N PHE A 63 3.33 3.18 -2.75
CA PHE A 63 3.51 1.74 -2.56
C PHE A 63 3.93 1.01 -3.83
N GLY A 64 3.49 1.49 -4.99
CA GLY A 64 3.89 0.92 -6.28
C GLY A 64 5.32 1.28 -6.67
N VAL A 65 5.67 2.58 -6.62
CA VAL A 65 6.97 3.09 -7.09
C VAL A 65 7.97 3.25 -5.95
N ALA A 66 7.68 4.10 -4.95
CA ALA A 66 8.67 4.43 -3.92
C ALA A 66 9.10 3.22 -3.08
N TYR A 67 8.19 2.30 -2.79
CA TYR A 67 8.47 1.03 -2.10
C TYR A 67 8.62 -0.17 -3.05
N GLY A 68 8.58 0.05 -4.37
CA GLY A 68 8.88 -0.96 -5.39
C GLY A 68 7.87 -2.13 -5.49
N GLY A 69 6.62 -1.93 -5.07
CA GLY A 69 5.58 -2.97 -5.11
C GLY A 69 5.24 -3.47 -6.52
N LEU A 70 5.34 -2.60 -7.53
CA LEU A 70 5.07 -2.99 -8.93
C LEU A 70 6.07 -4.03 -9.43
N TRP A 71 7.34 -3.90 -9.06
CA TRP A 71 8.41 -4.84 -9.44
C TRP A 71 8.46 -6.08 -8.54
N ALA A 72 8.02 -5.94 -7.29
CA ALA A 72 7.94 -7.04 -6.33
C ALA A 72 6.91 -8.11 -6.74
N GLY A 73 5.78 -7.67 -7.31
CA GLY A 73 4.71 -8.57 -7.76
C GLY A 73 5.17 -9.55 -8.85
N GLU A 74 5.95 -9.06 -9.81
CA GLU A 74 6.49 -9.87 -10.92
C GLU A 74 7.46 -10.96 -10.43
N THR A 75 8.27 -10.63 -9.42
CA THR A 75 9.22 -11.58 -8.82
C THR A 75 8.50 -12.61 -7.95
N ALA A 76 7.45 -12.20 -7.24
CA ALA A 76 6.65 -13.09 -6.40
C ALA A 76 5.87 -14.13 -7.22
N THR A 77 5.30 -13.75 -8.36
CA THR A 77 4.58 -14.67 -9.24
C THR A 77 5.48 -15.72 -9.88
N VAL A 78 6.76 -15.38 -10.15
CA VAL A 78 7.75 -16.33 -10.66
C VAL A 78 8.19 -17.33 -9.60
N LEU A 79 8.25 -16.93 -8.32
CA LEU A 79 8.65 -17.81 -7.22
C LEU A 79 7.51 -18.70 -6.70
N ALA A 80 6.26 -18.38 -7.03
CA ALA A 80 5.07 -19.12 -6.58
C ALA A 80 4.52 -20.11 -7.62
N GLY A 81 5.05 -20.11 -8.84
CA GLY A 81 4.74 -21.07 -9.91
C GLY A 81 5.82 -22.13 -10.06
#